data_AF-A0AAW2C4W7-F1
#
_entry.id   AF-A0AAW2C4W7-F1
#
_cell.length_a   1.000
_cell.length_b   1.000
_cell.length_c   1.000
_cell.angle_alpha   90.00
_cell.angle_beta   90.00
_cell.angle_gamma   90.00
#
_symmetry.space_group_name_H-M   'P 1'
#
loop_
_entity.id
_entity.type
_entity.pdbx_description
1 polymer ?
#
loop_
_entity_poly.entity_id
_entity_poly.type
_entity_poly.pdbx_seq_one_letter_code
_entity_poly.pdbx_strand_id
1 'polypeptide(L)'
;MRTEESLHKMDFLWFFELHNFHDPWEEVLQAWYMDDSDEDQRLPHHKEPKEFVFLDQLAELGVLSWRLDADNYETDEELKKICEARGYSYMDFCEVSPEKLPNYEEKIKSFFEEHLHTDEEIPYAVAGSGYFDVRDHNEK
;
A
#
# COMPACT_ATOMS: atom_id res chain seq x y z
N MET A 1 13.75 14.65 28.41
CA MET A 1 14.54 13.86 27.44
C MET A 1 13.93 12.48 27.43
N ARG A 2 13.04 12.22 26.49
CA ARG A 2 12.46 10.90 26.22
C ARG A 2 12.98 10.56 24.82
N THR A 3 13.68 9.45 24.74
CA THR A 3 14.34 8.91 23.56
C THR A 3 13.27 8.56 22.53
N GLU A 4 13.44 9.04 21.31
CA GLU A 4 12.71 8.57 20.12
C GLU A 4 13.12 7.11 19.90
N GLU A 5 12.16 6.20 20.05
CA GLU A 5 12.31 4.80 19.68
C GLU A 5 12.02 4.69 18.19
N SER A 6 12.95 4.05 17.49
CA SER A 6 12.88 3.66 16.08
C SER A 6 11.59 2.89 15.79
N LEU A 7 10.78 3.42 14.87
CA LEU A 7 9.53 2.83 14.41
C LEU A 7 9.83 2.10 13.10
N HIS A 8 9.70 0.78 13.09
CA HIS A 8 9.92 -0.04 11.91
C HIS A 8 8.60 -0.17 11.15
N LYS A 9 8.32 0.81 10.29
CA LYS A 9 7.19 0.81 9.37
C LYS A 9 7.42 -0.22 8.24
N MET A 10 6.41 -0.54 7.42
CA MET A 10 6.56 -1.39 6.23
C MET A 10 6.12 -0.63 4.97
N ASP A 11 6.98 -0.48 3.98
CA ASP A 11 6.65 0.23 2.73
C ASP A 11 6.21 -0.77 1.63
N PHE A 12 5.31 -0.35 0.73
CA PHE A 12 4.88 -1.05 -0.50
C PHE A 12 5.26 -0.34 -1.82
N LEU A 13 6.06 -0.95 -2.72
CA LEU A 13 6.56 -0.34 -3.99
C LEU A 13 5.86 -0.95 -5.20
N TRP A 14 5.75 -0.15 -6.27
CA TRP A 14 5.43 -0.62 -7.61
C TRP A 14 6.44 -0.06 -8.61
N PHE A 15 7.12 -0.91 -9.39
CA PHE A 15 8.07 -0.50 -10.45
C PHE A 15 7.90 -1.39 -11.69
N PHE A 16 7.97 -0.80 -12.90
CA PHE A 16 8.00 -1.54 -14.18
C PHE A 16 9.37 -1.39 -14.86
N GLU A 17 10.10 -2.49 -15.06
CA GLU A 17 10.92 -2.70 -16.28
C GLU A 17 11.25 -4.19 -16.51
N LEU A 18 11.52 -4.53 -17.78
CA LEU A 18 11.30 -5.81 -18.45
C LEU A 18 12.34 -6.93 -18.22
N HIS A 19 11.80 -8.15 -18.14
CA HIS A 19 12.37 -9.49 -18.45
C HIS A 19 13.35 -10.13 -17.45
N ASN A 20 12.84 -11.05 -16.62
CA ASN A 20 13.08 -12.51 -16.71
C ASN A 20 12.43 -13.22 -15.52
N PHE A 21 11.61 -14.25 -15.79
CA PHE A 21 11.06 -15.25 -14.84
C PHE A 21 10.91 -14.77 -13.38
N HIS A 22 9.98 -13.85 -13.15
CA HIS A 22 9.61 -13.37 -11.81
C HIS A 22 8.22 -13.90 -11.44
N ASP A 23 7.96 -14.11 -10.16
CA ASP A 23 6.60 -14.39 -9.70
C ASP A 23 5.70 -13.27 -10.23
N PRO A 24 4.62 -13.57 -10.96
CA PRO A 24 3.76 -12.53 -11.53
C PRO A 24 3.21 -11.56 -10.48
N TRP A 25 3.19 -11.94 -9.19
CA TRP A 25 2.83 -11.05 -8.08
C TRP A 25 3.94 -10.07 -7.69
N GLU A 26 5.23 -10.43 -7.81
CA GLU A 26 6.35 -9.55 -7.44
C GLU A 26 6.49 -8.34 -8.35
N GLU A 27 5.94 -8.40 -9.58
CA GLU A 27 5.88 -7.26 -10.50
C GLU A 27 4.88 -6.18 -10.07
N VAL A 28 3.93 -6.54 -9.21
CA VAL A 28 2.81 -5.69 -8.82
C VAL A 28 2.91 -5.37 -7.32
N LEU A 29 2.84 -6.35 -6.43
CA LEU A 29 2.80 -6.11 -5.00
C LEU A 29 4.10 -6.57 -4.33
N GLN A 30 4.79 -5.65 -3.66
CA GLN A 30 5.95 -5.92 -2.82
C GLN A 30 5.73 -5.35 -1.42
N ALA A 31 6.23 -6.04 -0.40
CA ALA A 31 6.21 -5.58 1.00
C ALA A 31 7.54 -5.91 1.67
N TRP A 32 8.00 -5.04 2.57
CA TRP A 32 9.25 -5.22 3.32
C TRP A 32 9.23 -4.41 4.62
N TYR A 33 10.13 -4.75 5.54
CA TYR A 33 10.37 -3.92 6.72
C TYR A 33 11.24 -2.71 6.39
N MET A 34 10.86 -1.54 6.92
CA MET A 34 11.56 -0.28 6.70
C MET A 34 12.76 -0.10 7.62
N ASP A 35 13.71 0.70 7.14
CA ASP A 35 14.79 1.26 7.95
C ASP A 35 14.29 2.32 8.95
N ASP A 36 15.21 2.85 9.76
CA ASP A 36 14.93 3.87 10.78
C ASP A 36 15.34 5.28 10.34
N SER A 37 15.46 5.50 9.02
CA SER A 37 15.91 6.76 8.44
C SER A 37 14.84 7.85 8.58
N ASP A 38 15.28 9.10 8.80
CA ASP A 38 14.45 10.31 8.75
C ASP A 38 14.50 11.01 7.37
N GLU A 39 14.96 10.29 6.33
CA GLU A 39 14.95 10.76 4.95
C GLU A 39 13.53 10.98 4.40
N ASP A 40 13.43 11.39 3.12
CA ASP A 40 12.15 11.62 2.46
C ASP A 40 11.29 10.35 2.50
N GLN A 41 10.18 10.41 3.23
CA GLN A 41 9.19 9.34 3.43
C GLN A 41 8.63 8.70 2.14
N ARG A 42 8.89 9.29 0.96
CA ARG A 42 8.49 8.76 -0.34
C ARG A 42 9.51 7.80 -0.93
N LEU A 43 10.67 7.68 -0.30
CA LEU A 43 11.70 6.73 -0.68
C LEU A 43 11.30 5.32 -0.22
N PRO A 44 11.92 4.27 -0.76
CA PRO A 44 11.57 2.89 -0.42
C PRO A 44 11.88 2.46 1.02
N HIS A 45 12.73 3.21 1.75
CA HIS A 45 13.24 2.87 3.09
C HIS A 45 13.59 1.39 3.33
N HIS A 46 14.21 0.69 2.37
CA HIS A 46 14.62 -0.69 2.62
C HIS A 46 15.68 -0.78 3.72
N LYS A 47 15.52 -1.72 4.65
CA LYS A 47 16.64 -2.15 5.52
C LYS A 47 17.82 -2.67 4.70
N GLU A 48 19.00 -2.64 5.33
CA GLU A 48 20.20 -3.29 4.81
C GLU A 48 20.71 -4.36 5.79
N PRO A 49 20.60 -5.66 5.45
CA PRO A 49 20.08 -6.22 4.19
C PRO A 49 18.55 -6.09 4.05
N LYS A 50 18.05 -6.12 2.81
CA LYS A 50 16.61 -6.09 2.51
C LYS A 50 15.87 -7.23 3.22
N GLU A 51 14.72 -6.90 3.80
CA GLU A 51 13.89 -7.84 4.56
C GLU A 51 12.46 -7.83 3.99
N PHE A 52 12.23 -8.63 2.95
CA PHE A 52 10.92 -8.74 2.30
C PHE A 52 9.91 -9.56 3.13
N VAL A 53 8.64 -9.25 2.92
CA VAL A 53 7.49 -9.82 3.64
C VAL A 53 6.60 -10.53 2.62
N PHE A 54 6.21 -11.76 2.92
CA PHE A 54 5.34 -12.54 2.05
C PHE A 54 3.86 -12.16 2.24
N LEU A 55 3.05 -12.31 1.19
CA LEU A 55 1.62 -12.01 1.23
C LEU A 55 0.86 -12.78 2.31
N ASP A 56 1.28 -14.01 2.60
CA ASP A 56 0.68 -14.82 3.68
C ASP A 56 0.88 -14.16 5.06
N GLN A 57 2.02 -13.49 5.29
CA GLN A 57 2.27 -12.76 6.53
C GLN A 57 1.39 -11.51 6.62
N LEU A 58 1.18 -10.82 5.50
CA LEU A 58 0.25 -9.68 5.44
C LEU A 58 -1.19 -10.13 5.70
N ALA A 59 -1.58 -11.31 5.20
CA ALA A 59 -2.90 -11.88 5.45
C ALA A 59 -3.12 -12.23 6.93
N GLU A 60 -2.07 -12.63 7.66
CA GLU A 60 -2.12 -12.81 9.12
C GLU A 60 -2.39 -11.48 9.86
N LEU A 61 -1.92 -10.35 9.33
CA LEU A 61 -2.23 -9.01 9.83
C LEU A 61 -3.64 -8.51 9.43
N GLY A 62 -4.37 -9.29 8.62
CA GLY A 62 -5.68 -8.94 8.08
C GLY A 62 -5.64 -8.12 6.79
N VAL A 63 -4.47 -7.93 6.18
CA VAL A 63 -4.31 -7.27 4.89
C VAL A 63 -4.61 -8.27 3.78
N LEU A 64 -5.66 -7.99 3.00
CA LEU A 64 -6.09 -8.83 1.88
C LEU A 64 -5.71 -8.16 0.56
N SER A 65 -5.18 -8.93 -0.38
CA SER A 65 -4.76 -8.44 -1.69
C SER A 65 -5.35 -9.27 -2.83
N TRP A 66 -5.74 -8.59 -3.90
CA TRP A 66 -6.19 -9.19 -5.15
C TRP A 66 -5.46 -8.54 -6.32
N ARG A 67 -5.16 -9.32 -7.36
CA ARG A 67 -4.71 -8.80 -8.64
C ARG A 67 -5.88 -8.74 -9.59
N LEU A 68 -6.14 -7.55 -10.11
CA LEU A 68 -7.25 -7.23 -11.00
C LEU A 68 -6.75 -6.60 -12.29
N ASP A 69 -7.63 -6.48 -13.27
CA ASP A 69 -7.34 -5.79 -14.53
C ASP A 69 -7.67 -4.30 -14.40
N ALA A 70 -6.65 -3.51 -14.07
CA ALA A 70 -6.77 -2.05 -13.93
C ALA A 70 -7.17 -1.36 -15.23
N ASP A 71 -6.81 -1.91 -16.40
CA ASP A 71 -7.15 -1.31 -17.70
C ASP A 71 -8.64 -1.46 -18.02
N ASN A 72 -9.29 -2.50 -17.48
CA ASN A 72 -10.69 -2.84 -17.74
C ASN A 72 -11.58 -2.81 -16.49
N TYR A 73 -11.18 -2.06 -15.46
CA TYR A 73 -11.82 -2.05 -14.14
C TYR A 73 -13.35 -1.84 -14.16
N GLU A 74 -13.88 -1.04 -15.09
CA GLU A 74 -15.32 -0.77 -15.22
C GLU A 74 -16.14 -2.02 -15.54
N THR A 75 -15.51 -3.01 -16.19
CA THR A 75 -16.16 -4.23 -16.67
C THR A 75 -15.56 -5.51 -16.09
N ASP A 76 -14.58 -5.38 -15.18
CA ASP A 76 -13.92 -6.50 -14.53
C ASP A 76 -14.92 -7.33 -13.68
N GLU A 77 -15.16 -8.57 -14.10
CA GLU A 77 -16.05 -9.50 -13.42
C GLU A 77 -15.48 -10.01 -12.10
N GLU A 78 -14.15 -10.06 -11.93
CA GLU A 78 -13.53 -10.44 -10.66
C GLU A 78 -13.69 -9.34 -9.61
N LEU A 79 -13.54 -8.07 -10.00
CA LEU A 79 -13.85 -6.94 -9.13
C LEU A 79 -15.29 -7.01 -8.63
N LYS A 80 -16.26 -7.27 -9.54
CA LYS A 80 -17.68 -7.42 -9.16
C LYS A 80 -17.89 -8.53 -8.14
N LYS A 81 -17.28 -9.70 -8.34
CA LYS A 81 -17.38 -10.83 -7.40
C LYS A 81 -16.82 -10.48 -6.02
N ILE A 82 -15.69 -9.77 -5.96
CA ILE A 82 -15.11 -9.32 -4.69
C ILE A 82 -16.05 -8.36 -3.97
N CYS A 83 -16.55 -7.34 -4.69
CA CYS A 83 -17.49 -6.37 -4.14
C CYS A 83 -18.78 -7.04 -3.62
N GLU A 84 -19.36 -7.97 -4.38
CA GLU A 84 -20.55 -8.73 -3.96
C GLU A 84 -20.28 -9.61 -2.73
N ALA A 85 -19.16 -10.35 -2.72
CA ALA A 85 -18.81 -11.24 -1.62
C ALA A 85 -18.50 -10.50 -0.32
N ARG A 86 -17.93 -9.29 -0.42
CA ARG A 86 -17.52 -8.45 0.71
C ARG A 86 -18.58 -7.41 1.11
N GLY A 87 -19.61 -7.21 0.29
CA GLY A 87 -20.66 -6.22 0.52
C GLY A 87 -20.25 -4.79 0.22
N TYR A 88 -19.25 -4.57 -0.64
CA TYR A 88 -18.80 -3.25 -1.06
C TYR A 88 -19.81 -2.64 -2.04
N SER A 89 -20.66 -1.74 -1.53
CA SER A 89 -21.76 -1.15 -2.28
C SER A 89 -21.48 0.26 -2.84
N TYR A 90 -20.32 0.84 -2.52
CA TYR A 90 -19.94 2.19 -2.92
C TYR A 90 -18.48 2.21 -3.38
N MET A 91 -18.22 2.97 -4.45
CA MET A 91 -16.89 3.15 -5.03
C MET A 91 -16.79 4.59 -5.53
N ASP A 92 -15.64 5.22 -5.32
CA ASP A 92 -15.30 6.51 -5.91
C ASP A 92 -13.91 6.48 -6.57
N PHE A 93 -13.55 7.59 -7.21
CA PHE A 93 -12.23 7.81 -7.78
C PHE A 93 -11.56 8.98 -7.08
N CYS A 94 -10.37 8.73 -6.55
CA CYS A 94 -9.50 9.75 -5.99
C CYS A 94 -8.21 9.82 -6.81
N GLU A 95 -7.97 10.95 -7.47
CA GLU A 95 -6.70 11.21 -8.14
C GLU A 95 -5.80 12.08 -7.24
N VAL A 96 -4.74 11.47 -6.73
CA VAL A 96 -3.79 12.11 -5.82
C VAL A 96 -2.65 12.73 -6.64
N SER A 97 -2.79 14.01 -7.00
CA SER A 97 -1.73 14.79 -7.62
C SER A 97 -1.78 16.26 -7.20
N PRO A 98 -0.64 16.98 -7.23
CA PRO A 98 -0.61 18.41 -6.87
C PRO A 98 -1.59 19.28 -7.68
N GLU A 99 -1.89 18.87 -8.92
CA GLU A 99 -2.74 19.62 -9.84
C GLU A 99 -4.23 19.39 -9.62
N LYS A 100 -4.62 18.17 -9.18
CA LYS A 100 -6.02 17.75 -9.15
C LYS A 100 -6.59 17.53 -7.76
N LEU A 101 -5.75 17.35 -6.74
CA LEU A 101 -6.20 17.17 -5.37
C LEU A 101 -6.24 18.52 -4.63
N PRO A 102 -7.42 19.06 -4.27
CA PRO A 102 -7.50 20.29 -3.50
C PRO A 102 -6.84 20.14 -2.13
N ASN A 103 -6.08 21.14 -1.70
CA ASN A 103 -5.27 21.11 -0.48
C ASN A 103 -4.29 19.92 -0.42
N TYR A 104 -3.69 19.58 -1.57
CA TYR A 104 -2.75 18.48 -1.73
C TYR A 104 -1.75 18.35 -0.57
N GLU A 105 -1.01 19.42 -0.24
CA GLU A 105 0.03 19.39 0.80
C GLU A 105 -0.51 19.05 2.21
N GLU A 106 -1.73 19.47 2.54
CA GLU A 106 -2.36 19.13 3.82
C GLU A 106 -2.89 17.69 3.79
N LYS A 107 -3.49 17.27 2.67
CA LYS A 107 -4.04 15.91 2.52
C LYS A 107 -2.95 14.84 2.54
N ILE A 108 -1.84 15.05 1.85
CA ILE A 108 -0.73 14.10 1.85
C ILE A 108 -0.16 13.91 3.26
N LYS A 109 -0.07 14.99 4.06
CA LYS A 109 0.33 14.87 5.46
C LYS A 109 -0.66 14.03 6.26
N SER A 110 -1.97 14.27 6.09
CA SER A 110 -2.99 13.48 6.80
C SER A 110 -3.02 12.01 6.38
N PHE A 111 -2.69 11.68 5.13
CA PHE A 111 -2.59 10.29 4.68
C PHE A 111 -1.36 9.57 5.27
N PHE A 112 -0.28 10.31 5.53
CA PHE A 112 0.95 9.74 6.10
C PHE A 112 0.96 9.68 7.63
N GLU A 113 0.23 10.58 8.30
CA GLU A 113 0.05 10.51 9.75
C GLU A 113 -0.60 9.17 10.10
N GLU A 114 -0.02 8.41 11.02
CA GLU A 114 -0.57 7.11 11.44
C GLU A 114 -2.00 7.27 11.96
N HIS A 115 -2.92 6.50 11.39
CA HIS A 115 -4.34 6.56 11.72
C HIS A 115 -5.00 5.19 11.59
N LEU A 116 -6.22 5.10 12.13
CA LEU A 116 -7.06 3.91 12.06
C LEU A 116 -8.47 4.31 11.64
N HIS A 117 -9.10 3.44 10.86
CA HIS A 117 -10.50 3.55 10.48
C HIS A 117 -11.35 2.55 11.26
N THR A 118 -12.61 2.92 11.51
CA THR A 118 -13.62 2.00 12.09
C THR A 118 -14.08 0.95 11.10
N ASP A 119 -14.01 1.31 9.82
CA ASP A 119 -14.39 0.51 8.67
C ASP A 119 -13.13 0.15 7.87
N GLU A 120 -13.26 -0.79 6.92
CA GLU A 120 -12.14 -1.21 6.08
C GLU A 120 -11.68 -0.09 5.13
N GLU A 121 -10.37 0.03 4.95
CA GLU A 121 -9.77 0.85 3.90
C GLU A 121 -9.45 -0.06 2.70
N ILE A 122 -10.06 0.22 1.54
CA ILE A 122 -10.07 -0.71 0.40
C ILE A 122 -9.58 0.02 -0.86
N PRO A 123 -8.28 0.34 -0.96
CA PRO A 123 -7.72 1.03 -2.12
C PRO A 123 -7.62 0.08 -3.32
N TYR A 124 -8.10 0.53 -4.48
CA TYR A 124 -7.85 -0.13 -5.76
C TYR A 124 -7.05 0.79 -6.68
N ALA A 125 -5.77 0.47 -6.88
CA ALA A 125 -4.88 1.25 -7.72
C ALA A 125 -5.14 1.00 -9.21
N VAL A 126 -5.82 1.95 -9.86
CA VAL A 126 -6.08 1.92 -11.32
C VAL A 126 -4.97 2.58 -12.14
N ALA A 127 -4.16 3.45 -11.53
CA ALA A 127 -3.03 4.11 -12.16
C ALA A 127 -2.06 4.64 -11.09
N GLY A 128 -0.78 4.76 -11.45
CA GLY A 128 0.26 5.25 -10.53
C GLY A 128 0.73 4.17 -9.55
N SER A 129 1.26 4.62 -8.41
CA SER A 129 1.82 3.77 -7.35
C SER A 129 1.87 4.54 -6.03
N GLY A 130 2.00 3.81 -4.91
CA GLY A 130 2.16 4.39 -3.58
C GLY A 130 2.41 3.32 -2.52
N TYR A 131 2.77 3.79 -1.32
CA TYR A 131 3.08 2.98 -0.14
C TYR A 131 1.88 2.99 0.85
N PHE A 132 1.67 1.87 1.55
CA PHE A 132 0.67 1.74 2.61
C PHE A 132 1.30 1.16 3.88
N ASP A 133 1.71 2.01 4.80
CA ASP A 133 2.47 1.51 5.95
C ASP A 133 1.55 0.82 6.96
N VAL A 134 1.86 -0.43 7.30
CA VAL A 134 1.11 -1.22 8.30
C VAL A 134 2.01 -1.68 9.44
N ARG A 135 1.43 -1.73 10.64
CA ARG A 135 2.11 -2.22 11.86
C ARG A 135 2.11 -3.74 11.91
N ASP A 136 3.27 -4.33 12.18
CA ASP A 136 3.38 -5.76 12.50
C ASP A 136 2.96 -6.02 13.96
N HIS A 137 2.47 -7.23 14.25
CA HIS A 137 2.12 -7.67 15.61
C HIS A 137 3.28 -7.65 16.60
N ASN A 138 4.50 -7.79 16.10
CA ASN A 138 5.72 -7.86 16.92
C ASN A 138 6.43 -6.51 17.07
N GLU A 139 5.87 -5.46 16.46
CA GLU A 139 6.40 -4.12 16.61
C GLU A 139 6.14 -3.61 18.04
N LYS A 140 7.14 -2.97 18.65
CA LYS A 140 7.09 -2.48 20.02
C LYS A 140 6.93 -0.98 20.08
#